data_AF-A0A1F0VMT1-F1
#
_entry.id   AF-A0A1F0VMT1-F1
#
_cell.length_a   1.000
_cell.length_b   1.000
_cell.length_c   1.000
_cell.angle_alpha   90.00
_cell.angle_beta   90.00
_cell.angle_gamma   90.00
#
_symmetry.space_group_name_H-M   'P 1'
#
loop_
_entity.id
_entity.type
_entity.pdbx_description
1 polymer ?
#
loop_
_entity_poly.entity_id
_entity_poly.type
_entity_poly.pdbx_seq_one_letter_code
_entity_poly.pdbx_strand_id
1 'polypeptide(L)'
;PARPQSTLTTPASTAAGMNLSENLADHTALTGGSRKRPRSTGPLAIDRYITSTYPWIFVNYSLPLRATSETMWERTDGDITVILAATPYEDADGTTQYHLPSGRIAREVLMYLVTSAMTSGSPTIEISRTWRGFLRDMGVPYSSANRRAVERQLRAILNMSIRVSHRAKSTTGTNLSSRACLVGSGEDLVFDRDGALDDAYRSVVILSKEFFDRIAAAPSPVHGTMRVLRESWRQIVTENPHQALAGDVYLWLAGRMSRVRREVHIPWADLAAQFGSSMSNERRWRQQFRSALTVATRAYFAPLGEEFDSTVYVGEYDLGSRTRPGGLRLAPVSTEHRKLLGWGTRRSRRTSTRPAVSVPESPNRQESQPAPAAAPAKSTPEVVSIPAHAGVDITELRAHLDHNGLNASAVSDGALRSAIDTVLSRVTSVGNAQALVSSAITREPALLGITAPTYRSAIAPVPLVTLPKSTCPEHRGEILGKICRECAAELKAPDTTAAEAQACWDAVSARLKNLTTVGFDTTDEMARYQSLAIARGVTLSI
;
A
#
# COMPACT_ATOMS: atom_id res chain seq x y z
N PRO A 1 24.43 49.10 -23.28
CA PRO A 1 25.85 49.08 -23.75
C PRO A 1 26.79 48.66 -22.61
N ALA A 2 27.64 47.63 -22.69
CA ALA A 2 27.95 46.66 -23.72
C ALA A 2 28.56 45.42 -23.01
N ARG A 3 28.39 44.25 -23.63
CA ARG A 3 29.08 42.98 -23.31
C ARG A 3 30.60 43.12 -23.43
N PRO A 4 31.33 42.09 -22.97
CA PRO A 4 32.35 41.51 -23.83
C PRO A 4 31.97 40.06 -24.21
N GLN A 5 31.94 39.83 -25.52
CA GLN A 5 32.05 38.53 -26.17
C GLN A 5 33.52 38.18 -26.36
N SER A 6 33.84 36.88 -26.41
CA SER A 6 34.83 36.19 -27.27
C SER A 6 35.33 34.93 -26.52
N THR A 7 35.52 33.73 -27.08
CA THR A 7 35.35 33.19 -28.44
C THR A 7 35.34 31.67 -28.32
N LEU A 8 34.64 31.01 -29.22
CA LEU A 8 34.59 29.56 -29.43
C LEU A 8 35.95 28.96 -29.79
N THR A 9 36.25 27.77 -29.26
CA THR A 9 36.95 26.72 -30.01
C THR A 9 36.51 25.34 -29.51
N THR A 10 35.89 24.57 -30.40
CA THR A 10 35.48 23.16 -30.23
C THR A 10 36.72 22.25 -30.26
N PRO A 11 36.65 21.04 -29.66
CA PRO A 11 36.62 19.87 -30.54
C PRO A 11 35.53 18.86 -30.17
N ALA A 12 35.16 18.09 -31.19
CA ALA A 12 34.03 17.18 -31.23
C ALA A 12 34.39 15.74 -30.77
N SER A 13 33.32 14.98 -30.51
CA SER A 13 33.23 13.50 -30.41
C SER A 13 33.73 12.89 -29.08
N THR A 14 33.06 11.98 -28.37
CA THR A 14 32.00 11.01 -28.72
C THR A 14 31.24 10.63 -27.43
N ALA A 15 29.93 10.42 -27.54
CA ALA A 15 29.02 10.05 -26.46
C ALA A 15 28.90 8.53 -26.24
N ALA A 16 28.16 8.18 -25.18
CA ALA A 16 27.75 6.84 -24.68
C ALA A 16 28.77 6.22 -23.70
N GLY A 17 28.47 6.03 -22.40
CA GLY A 17 27.19 5.70 -21.78
C GLY A 17 27.31 4.29 -21.20
N MET A 18 28.08 4.14 -20.10
CA MET A 18 28.20 2.87 -19.36
C MET A 18 27.34 2.93 -18.09
N ASN A 19 26.24 2.19 -18.12
CA ASN A 19 25.40 1.91 -16.97
C ASN A 19 26.00 0.69 -16.23
N LEU A 20 26.48 0.90 -15.01
CA LEU A 20 26.88 -0.15 -14.07
C LEU A 20 25.66 -0.55 -13.23
N SER A 21 25.02 -1.64 -13.64
CA SER A 21 24.03 -2.35 -12.82
C SER A 21 24.31 -3.85 -12.92
N GLU A 22 25.27 -4.31 -12.13
CA GLU A 22 25.44 -5.71 -11.78
C GLU A 22 25.74 -5.77 -10.29
N ASN A 23 24.74 -6.20 -9.51
CA ASN A 23 24.88 -7.03 -8.32
C ASN A 23 23.53 -7.12 -7.59
N LEU A 24 22.82 -8.21 -7.82
CA LEU A 24 22.01 -8.89 -6.79
C LEU A 24 21.70 -10.29 -7.32
N ALA A 25 22.58 -11.21 -6.96
CA ALA A 25 22.45 -12.63 -7.17
C ALA A 25 21.38 -13.25 -6.25
N ASP A 26 20.59 -14.14 -6.84
CA ASP A 26 20.11 -15.42 -6.35
C ASP A 26 19.87 -15.64 -4.85
N HIS A 27 18.60 -15.84 -4.51
CA HIS A 27 18.21 -16.79 -3.47
C HIS A 27 17.16 -17.77 -4.01
N THR A 28 17.66 -18.89 -4.53
CA THR A 28 16.91 -20.10 -4.88
C THR A 28 16.36 -20.74 -3.59
N ALA A 29 15.05 -21.00 -3.56
CA ALA A 29 14.40 -21.72 -2.47
C ALA A 29 14.59 -23.24 -2.64
N LEU A 30 15.14 -23.90 -1.60
CA LEU A 30 15.14 -25.36 -1.47
C LEU A 30 13.79 -25.86 -0.91
N THR A 31 13.35 -26.97 -1.50
CA THR A 31 12.15 -27.77 -1.21
C THR A 31 12.25 -28.52 0.12
N GLY A 32 11.12 -28.60 0.86
CA GLY A 32 10.83 -29.69 1.80
C GLY A 32 10.50 -29.27 3.25
N GLY A 33 9.23 -29.45 3.67
CA GLY A 33 8.85 -29.47 5.09
C GLY A 33 7.44 -28.93 5.41
N SER A 34 6.49 -29.85 5.65
CA SER A 34 5.11 -29.57 6.04
C SER A 34 5.00 -28.80 7.37
N ARG A 35 4.40 -27.59 7.33
CA ARG A 35 3.62 -27.02 8.44
C ARG A 35 2.61 -26.01 7.89
N LYS A 36 1.35 -26.42 7.75
CA LYS A 36 0.23 -25.57 7.33
C LYS A 36 0.03 -24.44 8.35
N ARG A 37 0.42 -23.21 7.99
CA ARG A 37 -0.22 -21.97 8.45
C ARG A 37 -1.12 -21.50 7.30
N PRO A 38 -2.37 -21.06 7.55
CA PRO A 38 -3.09 -20.31 6.54
C PRO A 38 -2.42 -18.93 6.44
N ARG A 39 -1.43 -18.77 5.55
CA ARG A 39 -1.01 -17.44 5.10
C ARG A 39 -2.11 -16.95 4.19
N SER A 40 -3.06 -16.19 4.73
CA SER A 40 -3.99 -15.42 3.93
C SER A 40 -3.17 -14.34 3.23
N THR A 41 -2.87 -14.55 1.94
CA THR A 41 -2.28 -13.52 1.09
C THR A 41 -3.30 -12.46 0.70
N GLY A 42 -4.60 -12.74 0.80
CA GLY A 42 -5.69 -11.82 0.42
C GLY A 42 -5.82 -10.55 1.28
N PRO A 43 -6.67 -9.59 0.85
CA PRO A 43 -6.94 -8.34 1.57
C PRO A 43 -7.25 -8.60 3.04
N LEU A 44 -6.76 -7.76 3.95
CA LEU A 44 -7.08 -7.96 5.35
C LEU A 44 -8.57 -7.74 5.57
N ALA A 45 -9.24 -8.81 5.99
CA ALA A 45 -10.49 -8.70 6.71
C ALA A 45 -10.20 -8.07 8.07
N ILE A 46 -10.00 -6.75 8.09
CA ILE A 46 -9.48 -6.00 9.24
C ILE A 46 -10.39 -6.17 10.47
N ASP A 47 -11.69 -6.39 10.23
CA ASP A 47 -12.71 -6.59 11.26
C ASP A 47 -12.47 -7.87 12.06
N ARG A 48 -11.69 -8.82 11.54
CA ARG A 48 -11.29 -10.04 12.26
C ARG A 48 -10.23 -9.80 13.34
N TYR A 49 -9.55 -8.65 13.34
CA TYR A 49 -8.42 -8.40 14.24
C TYR A 49 -8.78 -7.41 15.33
N ILE A 50 -8.62 -7.75 16.61
CA ILE A 50 -8.93 -6.84 17.74
C ILE A 50 -7.95 -5.64 17.80
N THR A 51 -6.73 -5.83 17.31
CA THR A 51 -5.65 -4.84 17.39
C THR A 51 -5.12 -4.44 16.04
N SER A 52 -4.80 -3.15 15.88
CA SER A 52 -4.02 -2.63 14.75
C SER A 52 -2.56 -2.39 15.18
N THR A 53 -1.66 -2.36 14.21
CA THR A 53 -0.21 -2.21 14.44
C THR A 53 0.28 -0.89 13.85
N TYR A 54 0.99 -0.10 14.67
CA TYR A 54 1.55 1.18 14.26
C TYR A 54 3.07 1.22 14.52
N PRO A 55 3.87 1.79 13.61
CA PRO A 55 5.33 1.87 13.72
C PRO A 55 5.80 2.88 14.79
N TRP A 56 6.79 2.50 15.61
CA TRP A 56 7.30 3.35 16.70
C TRP A 56 7.88 4.68 16.21
N ILE A 57 8.56 4.66 15.06
CA ILE A 57 9.19 5.87 14.51
C ILE A 57 8.18 6.99 14.31
N PHE A 58 6.94 6.70 13.89
CA PHE A 58 5.92 7.72 13.66
C PHE A 58 5.12 8.10 14.92
N VAL A 59 5.32 7.39 16.04
CA VAL A 59 4.82 7.80 17.37
C VAL A 59 5.78 8.82 17.99
N ASN A 60 7.09 8.59 17.84
CA ASN A 60 8.12 9.46 18.42
C ASN A 60 8.42 10.66 17.53
N TYR A 61 8.35 10.49 16.21
CA TYR A 61 8.61 11.50 15.19
C TYR A 61 7.38 11.61 14.29
N SER A 62 6.36 12.31 14.77
CA SER A 62 5.03 12.38 14.15
C SER A 62 5.06 13.01 12.76
N LEU A 63 4.25 12.45 11.85
CA LEU A 63 3.93 13.08 10.56
C LEU A 63 3.34 14.48 10.75
N PRO A 64 3.46 15.38 9.76
CA PRO A 64 2.73 16.64 9.77
C PRO A 64 1.23 16.45 10.10
N LEU A 65 0.72 17.30 10.99
CA LEU A 65 -0.69 17.26 11.42
C LEU A 65 -1.64 17.73 10.31
N ARG A 66 -1.15 18.57 9.41
CA ARG A 66 -1.89 19.16 8.28
C ARG A 66 -1.00 19.13 7.04
N ALA A 67 -1.62 19.25 5.87
CA ALA A 67 -0.90 19.46 4.63
C ALA A 67 0.02 20.67 4.75
N THR A 68 1.25 20.52 4.26
CA THR A 68 2.30 21.54 4.29
C THR A 68 2.97 21.61 2.93
N SER A 69 3.51 22.78 2.59
CA SER A 69 4.39 22.96 1.44
C SER A 69 5.83 22.53 1.74
N GLU A 70 6.15 22.21 2.99
CA GLU A 70 7.44 21.65 3.38
C GLU A 70 7.66 20.26 2.74
N THR A 71 8.88 20.04 2.29
CA THR A 71 9.30 18.80 1.60
C THR A 71 10.24 17.97 2.47
N MET A 72 10.74 18.54 3.56
CA MET A 72 11.50 17.88 4.59
C MET A 72 10.90 18.19 5.95
N TRP A 73 10.83 17.19 6.82
CA TRP A 73 10.30 17.29 8.17
C TRP A 73 11.28 16.68 9.14
N GLU A 74 12.03 17.53 9.83
CA GLU A 74 13.09 17.14 10.75
C GLU A 74 12.63 17.21 12.20
N ARG A 75 13.01 16.21 12.99
CA ARG A 75 12.86 16.20 14.44
C ARG A 75 14.12 15.64 15.08
N THR A 76 14.55 16.27 16.17
CA THR A 76 15.70 15.83 16.96
C THR A 76 15.26 15.57 18.38
N ASP A 77 15.58 14.38 18.90
CA ASP A 77 15.36 13.97 20.27
C ASP A 77 16.64 13.31 20.80
N GLY A 78 17.30 13.98 21.74
CA GLY A 78 18.60 13.57 22.26
C GLY A 78 19.67 13.43 21.17
N ASP A 79 20.22 12.23 21.03
CA ASP A 79 21.23 11.87 20.05
C ASP A 79 20.66 11.43 18.70
N ILE A 80 19.33 11.37 18.56
CA ILE A 80 18.64 10.87 17.36
C ILE A 80 18.00 12.04 16.61
N THR A 81 18.33 12.15 15.32
CA THR A 81 17.64 13.05 14.38
C THR A 81 16.94 12.21 13.33
N VAL A 82 15.66 12.44 13.12
CA VAL A 82 14.85 11.83 12.06
C VAL A 82 14.41 12.90 11.08
N ILE A 83 14.67 12.65 9.80
CA ILE A 83 14.23 13.49 8.69
C ILE A 83 13.31 12.66 7.81
N LEU A 84 12.08 13.12 7.66
CA LEU A 84 11.15 12.61 6.65
C LEU A 84 11.25 13.52 5.43
N ALA A 85 11.59 12.97 4.28
CA ALA A 85 11.67 13.72 3.04
C ALA A 85 10.61 13.20 2.06
N ALA A 86 9.85 14.11 1.47
CA ALA A 86 9.09 13.80 0.27
C ALA A 86 10.09 13.45 -0.83
N THR A 87 9.77 12.47 -1.68
CA THR A 87 10.45 12.25 -2.96
C THR A 87 9.43 12.45 -4.09
N PRO A 88 9.86 12.96 -5.25
CA PRO A 88 8.94 13.24 -6.35
C PRO A 88 8.38 11.93 -6.92
N TYR A 89 7.11 11.95 -7.30
CA TYR A 89 6.46 10.84 -7.98
C TYR A 89 5.42 11.37 -8.97
N GLU A 90 5.14 10.64 -10.05
CA GLU A 90 4.22 11.09 -11.11
C GLU A 90 2.84 10.46 -10.94
N ASP A 91 1.78 11.27 -10.96
CA ASP A 91 0.39 10.81 -11.10
C ASP A 91 0.11 10.27 -12.51
N ALA A 92 -1.00 9.54 -12.66
CA ALA A 92 -1.37 8.91 -13.93
C ALA A 92 -1.62 9.92 -15.07
N ASP A 93 -1.84 11.19 -14.72
CA ASP A 93 -1.96 12.31 -15.66
C ASP A 93 -0.60 12.93 -16.04
N GLY A 94 0.51 12.39 -15.53
CA GLY A 94 1.88 12.90 -15.74
C GLY A 94 2.25 14.06 -14.81
N THR A 95 1.39 14.46 -13.88
CA THR A 95 1.70 15.53 -12.93
C THR A 95 2.67 15.02 -11.86
N THR A 96 3.85 15.64 -11.75
CA THR A 96 4.77 15.35 -10.65
C THR A 96 4.22 15.91 -9.33
N GLN A 97 3.93 15.00 -8.40
CA GLN A 97 3.58 15.32 -7.04
C GLN A 97 4.82 15.33 -6.16
N TYR A 98 4.84 16.26 -5.21
CA TYR A 98 5.93 16.38 -4.25
C TYR A 98 5.40 16.93 -2.93
N HIS A 99 5.11 16.05 -1.97
CA HIS A 99 4.59 16.45 -0.67
C HIS A 99 4.77 15.36 0.38
N LEU A 100 4.78 15.78 1.65
CA LEU A 100 4.84 14.86 2.78
C LEU A 100 3.46 14.28 3.11
N PRO A 101 3.41 13.01 3.55
CA PRO A 101 2.18 12.45 4.07
C PRO A 101 1.76 13.15 5.35
N SER A 102 0.48 13.49 5.47
CA SER A 102 -0.03 14.36 6.54
C SER A 102 -1.48 14.09 6.93
N GLY A 103 -1.84 14.57 8.12
CA GLY A 103 -3.20 14.49 8.64
C GLY A 103 -3.68 13.06 9.00
N ARG A 104 -4.98 12.94 9.25
CA ARG A 104 -5.62 11.70 9.72
C ARG A 104 -5.49 10.57 8.71
N ILE A 105 -5.78 10.84 7.44
CA ILE A 105 -5.78 9.81 6.38
C ILE A 105 -4.40 9.17 6.19
N ALA A 106 -3.31 9.94 6.30
CA ALA A 106 -1.97 9.35 6.24
C ALA A 106 -1.73 8.32 7.35
N ARG A 107 -2.19 8.62 8.57
CA ARG A 107 -2.05 7.73 9.73
C ARG A 107 -2.90 6.48 9.56
N GLU A 108 -4.09 6.60 9.00
CA GLU A 108 -4.97 5.47 8.64
C GLU A 108 -4.31 4.53 7.63
N VAL A 109 -3.80 5.09 6.53
CA VAL A 109 -3.11 4.34 5.48
C VAL A 109 -1.87 3.65 6.05
N LEU A 110 -1.05 4.39 6.81
CA LEU A 110 0.16 3.84 7.43
C LEU A 110 -0.17 2.71 8.43
N MET A 111 -1.20 2.89 9.27
CA MET A 111 -1.70 1.87 10.19
C MET A 111 -2.14 0.63 9.43
N TYR A 112 -2.89 0.78 8.34
CA TYR A 112 -3.33 -0.33 7.50
C TYR A 112 -2.14 -1.07 6.91
N LEU A 113 -1.22 -0.38 6.23
CA LEU A 113 -0.07 -1.01 5.56
C LEU A 113 0.82 -1.78 6.56
N VAL A 114 1.12 -1.17 7.70
CA VAL A 114 1.95 -1.82 8.73
C VAL A 114 1.22 -2.97 9.40
N THR A 115 -0.08 -2.83 9.69
CA THR A 115 -0.90 -3.95 10.19
C THR A 115 -0.91 -5.10 9.21
N SER A 116 -1.03 -4.80 7.92
CA SER A 116 -1.01 -5.77 6.83
C SER A 116 0.28 -6.56 6.81
N ALA A 117 1.41 -5.85 6.68
CA ALA A 117 2.73 -6.43 6.56
C ALA A 117 3.12 -7.25 7.79
N MET A 118 2.80 -6.75 8.99
CA MET A 118 3.14 -7.44 10.23
C MET A 118 2.27 -8.68 10.47
N THR A 119 1.04 -8.69 9.97
CA THR A 119 0.12 -9.83 10.09
C THR A 119 0.46 -10.93 9.08
N SER A 120 0.73 -10.57 7.83
CA SER A 120 1.15 -11.50 6.77
C SER A 120 2.61 -11.97 6.92
N GLY A 121 3.43 -11.18 7.63
CA GLY A 121 4.88 -11.38 7.70
C GLY A 121 5.54 -11.20 6.33
N SER A 122 5.04 -10.26 5.53
CA SER A 122 5.47 -10.01 4.16
C SER A 122 5.52 -8.51 3.87
N PRO A 123 6.55 -8.00 3.14
CA PRO A 123 6.57 -6.62 2.65
C PRO A 123 5.54 -6.38 1.54
N THR A 124 5.10 -7.44 0.86
CA THR A 124 4.07 -7.42 -0.17
C THR A 124 2.68 -7.45 0.48
N ILE A 125 1.89 -6.42 0.22
CA ILE A 125 0.55 -6.21 0.78
C ILE A 125 -0.46 -6.24 -0.36
N GLU A 126 -1.38 -7.20 -0.32
CA GLU A 126 -2.54 -7.21 -1.20
C GLU A 126 -3.60 -6.25 -0.65
N ILE A 127 -4.08 -5.34 -1.50
CA ILE A 127 -5.18 -4.42 -1.18
C ILE A 127 -6.42 -4.75 -2.01
N SER A 128 -7.57 -4.23 -1.57
CA SER A 128 -8.83 -4.41 -2.30
C SER A 128 -8.73 -3.90 -3.75
N ARG A 129 -9.43 -4.59 -4.66
CA ARG A 129 -9.53 -4.28 -6.10
C ARG A 129 -10.21 -2.94 -6.39
N THR A 130 -11.07 -2.49 -5.48
CA THR A 130 -11.75 -1.19 -5.59
C THR A 130 -11.32 -0.25 -4.48
N TRP A 131 -11.33 1.05 -4.78
CA TRP A 131 -11.16 2.09 -3.78
C TRP A 131 -12.20 1.98 -2.67
N ARG A 132 -13.45 1.66 -3.00
CA ARG A 132 -14.50 1.46 -1.99
C ARG A 132 -14.15 0.36 -1.00
N GLY A 133 -13.70 -0.79 -1.49
CA GLY A 133 -13.27 -1.87 -0.60
C GLY A 133 -12.04 -1.47 0.20
N PHE A 134 -11.06 -0.78 -0.39
CA PHE A 134 -9.87 -0.35 0.34
C PHE A 134 -10.18 0.66 1.45
N LEU A 135 -11.05 1.64 1.17
CA LEU A 135 -11.53 2.61 2.16
C LEU A 135 -12.32 1.92 3.27
N ARG A 136 -13.21 0.98 2.93
CA ARG A 136 -13.94 0.16 3.90
C ARG A 136 -12.97 -0.62 4.80
N ASP A 137 -11.95 -1.25 4.22
CA ASP A 137 -10.96 -2.04 4.94
C ASP A 137 -10.08 -1.16 5.87
N MET A 138 -9.99 0.15 5.64
CA MET A 138 -9.39 1.09 6.59
C MET A 138 -10.38 1.62 7.63
N GLY A 139 -11.69 1.53 7.38
CA GLY A 139 -12.72 2.20 8.16
C GLY A 139 -12.94 3.66 7.78
N VAL A 140 -12.51 4.07 6.58
CA VAL A 140 -12.74 5.41 6.04
C VAL A 140 -14.06 5.41 5.26
N PRO A 141 -15.03 6.30 5.58
CA PRO A 141 -16.26 6.41 4.81
C PRO A 141 -15.99 6.73 3.34
N TYR A 142 -16.69 6.05 2.43
CA TYR A 142 -16.50 6.28 1.00
C TYR A 142 -17.07 7.64 0.57
N SER A 143 -16.21 8.47 -0.04
CA SER A 143 -16.59 9.68 -0.77
C SER A 143 -15.53 9.96 -1.83
N SER A 144 -15.84 10.75 -2.86
CA SER A 144 -14.87 11.13 -3.89
C SER A 144 -13.67 11.89 -3.28
N ALA A 145 -13.92 12.73 -2.27
CA ALA A 145 -12.91 13.46 -1.53
C ALA A 145 -12.01 12.51 -0.71
N ASN A 146 -12.60 11.56 0.03
CA ASN A 146 -11.84 10.60 0.82
C ASN A 146 -11.03 9.66 -0.08
N ARG A 147 -11.58 9.23 -1.22
CA ARG A 147 -10.86 8.43 -2.22
C ARG A 147 -9.59 9.14 -2.67
N ARG A 148 -9.72 10.39 -3.14
CA ARG A 148 -8.58 11.20 -3.59
C ARG A 148 -7.58 11.44 -2.46
N ALA A 149 -8.06 11.69 -1.24
CA ALA A 149 -7.20 11.88 -0.09
C ALA A 149 -6.39 10.62 0.24
N VAL A 150 -7.04 9.44 0.26
CA VAL A 150 -6.38 8.15 0.51
C VAL A 150 -5.37 7.84 -0.57
N GLU A 151 -5.73 7.99 -1.84
CA GLU A 151 -4.85 7.79 -2.99
C GLU A 151 -3.60 8.66 -2.87
N ARG A 152 -3.80 9.98 -2.67
CA ARG A 152 -2.70 10.93 -2.47
C ARG A 152 -1.80 10.56 -1.29
N GLN A 153 -2.38 10.22 -0.13
CA GLN A 153 -1.59 9.87 1.06
C GLN A 153 -0.86 8.54 0.91
N LEU A 154 -1.46 7.54 0.25
CA LEU A 154 -0.81 6.25 -0.03
C LEU A 154 0.46 6.47 -0.85
N ARG A 155 0.36 7.21 -1.96
CA ARG A 155 1.51 7.48 -2.83
C ARG A 155 2.58 8.31 -2.13
N ALA A 156 2.18 9.32 -1.36
CA ALA A 156 3.11 10.11 -0.55
C ALA A 156 3.82 9.27 0.52
N ILE A 157 3.14 8.29 1.14
CA ILE A 157 3.75 7.38 2.11
C ILE A 157 4.77 6.49 1.41
N LEU A 158 4.41 5.85 0.30
CA LEU A 158 5.28 4.91 -0.40
C LEU A 158 6.54 5.60 -0.96
N ASN A 159 6.42 6.83 -1.42
CA ASN A 159 7.53 7.64 -1.93
C ASN A 159 8.22 8.47 -0.84
N MET A 160 7.87 8.33 0.44
CA MET A 160 8.59 9.04 1.50
C MET A 160 9.94 8.37 1.80
N SER A 161 10.99 9.17 1.94
CA SER A 161 12.28 8.74 2.47
C SER A 161 12.38 9.04 3.97
N ILE A 162 12.84 8.07 4.74
CA ILE A 162 13.10 8.20 6.18
C ILE A 162 14.60 8.14 6.38
N ARG A 163 15.20 9.24 6.84
CA ARG A 163 16.60 9.28 7.27
C ARG A 163 16.68 9.35 8.79
N VAL A 164 17.45 8.44 9.38
CA VAL A 164 17.73 8.42 10.81
C VAL A 164 19.23 8.62 11.01
N SER A 165 19.58 9.60 11.84
CA SER A 165 20.95 9.96 12.18
C SER A 165 21.16 9.85 13.68
N HIS A 166 22.26 9.21 14.09
CA HIS A 166 22.72 9.12 15.47
C HIS A 166 23.99 9.95 15.66
N ARG A 167 24.00 10.81 16.69
CA ARG A 167 25.14 11.66 17.06
C ARG A 167 25.66 11.26 18.43
N ALA A 168 26.77 10.55 18.50
CA ALA A 168 27.42 10.18 19.76
C ALA A 168 28.66 11.04 19.99
N LYS A 169 28.76 11.65 21.18
CA LYS A 169 30.01 12.29 21.62
C LYS A 169 31.01 11.19 22.01
N SER A 170 32.21 11.25 21.43
CA SER A 170 33.36 10.39 21.72
C SER A 170 34.48 11.24 22.33
N THR A 171 35.39 10.62 23.08
CA THR A 171 36.61 11.26 23.60
C THR A 171 37.52 11.83 22.51
N THR A 172 37.38 11.37 21.27
CA THR A 172 38.18 11.80 20.10
C THR A 172 37.41 12.67 19.09
N GLY A 173 36.12 12.97 19.31
CA GLY A 173 35.30 13.73 18.36
C GLY A 173 33.80 13.43 18.45
N THR A 174 33.03 13.81 17.41
CA THR A 174 31.60 13.47 17.31
C THR A 174 31.39 12.40 16.24
N ASN A 175 30.88 11.23 16.62
CA ASN A 175 30.53 10.17 15.70
C ASN A 175 29.13 10.43 15.14
N LEU A 176 29.00 10.56 13.83
CA LEU A 176 27.73 10.67 13.11
C LEU A 176 27.51 9.43 12.25
N SER A 177 26.43 8.70 12.51
CA SER A 177 25.97 7.60 11.65
C SER A 177 24.59 7.95 11.11
N SER A 178 24.40 7.89 9.79
CA SER A 178 23.12 8.17 9.15
C SER A 178 22.74 7.04 8.20
N ARG A 179 21.46 6.63 8.23
CA ARG A 179 20.88 5.65 7.31
C ARG A 179 19.55 6.17 6.79
N ALA A 180 19.35 6.10 5.49
CA ALA A 180 18.10 6.45 4.84
C ALA A 180 17.49 5.23 4.18
N CYS A 181 16.16 5.13 4.20
CA CYS A 181 15.41 4.11 3.49
C CYS A 181 14.13 4.73 2.91
N LEU A 182 13.72 4.32 1.71
CA LEU A 182 12.37 4.59 1.23
C LEU A 182 11.36 3.73 1.99
N VAL A 183 10.11 4.18 2.11
CA VAL A 183 9.05 3.37 2.72
C VAL A 183 8.54 2.29 1.76
N GLY A 184 8.30 2.64 0.50
CA GLY A 184 7.97 1.72 -0.58
C GLY A 184 9.19 1.40 -1.44
N SER A 185 9.19 0.21 -2.07
CA SER A 185 10.15 -0.14 -3.13
C SER A 185 9.47 -0.40 -4.49
N GLY A 186 8.14 -0.37 -4.53
CA GLY A 186 7.35 -0.54 -5.73
C GLY A 186 5.85 -0.45 -5.42
N GLU A 187 5.07 0.03 -6.37
CA GLU A 187 3.62 0.04 -6.32
C GLU A 187 3.07 -0.40 -7.68
N ASP A 188 2.29 -1.48 -7.71
CA ASP A 188 1.51 -1.88 -8.88
C ASP A 188 0.04 -1.66 -8.53
N LEU A 189 -0.36 -0.39 -8.59
CA LEU A 189 -1.69 0.07 -8.23
C LEU A 189 -2.63 -0.04 -9.44
N VAL A 190 -3.23 -1.22 -9.63
CA VAL A 190 -4.27 -1.44 -10.64
C VAL A 190 -5.63 -1.48 -9.97
N PHE A 191 -6.23 -0.30 -9.81
CA PHE A 191 -7.61 -0.22 -9.32
C PHE A 191 -8.58 -0.21 -10.50
N ASP A 192 -9.48 -1.18 -10.53
CA ASP A 192 -10.58 -1.16 -11.48
C ASP A 192 -11.39 0.13 -11.32
N ARG A 193 -11.87 0.70 -12.45
CA ARG A 193 -12.99 1.63 -12.40
C ARG A 193 -14.13 0.94 -11.65
N ASP A 194 -14.74 1.61 -10.67
CA ASP A 194 -15.76 0.96 -9.83
C ASP A 194 -16.81 0.23 -10.71
N GLY A 195 -16.78 -1.11 -10.70
CA GLY A 195 -17.70 -1.95 -11.49
C GLY A 195 -17.10 -2.91 -12.54
N ALA A 196 -15.78 -3.14 -12.61
CA ALA A 196 -15.20 -4.18 -13.48
C ALA A 196 -15.28 -5.60 -12.86
N LEU A 197 -15.30 -6.63 -13.73
CA LEU A 197 -15.62 -8.03 -13.44
C LEU A 197 -14.48 -9.02 -13.74
N ASP A 198 -13.23 -8.56 -13.91
CA ASP A 198 -12.11 -9.46 -14.22
C ASP A 198 -11.35 -9.90 -12.95
N ASP A 199 -10.93 -11.17 -12.92
CA ASP A 199 -10.31 -11.86 -11.78
C ASP A 199 -8.78 -12.00 -11.90
N ALA A 200 -8.18 -11.48 -12.97
CA ALA A 200 -6.74 -11.37 -13.12
C ALA A 200 -6.25 -9.97 -12.70
N TYR A 201 -5.24 -9.95 -11.81
CA TYR A 201 -4.54 -8.80 -11.18
C TYR A 201 -5.14 -8.25 -9.87
N ARG A 202 -4.30 -8.27 -8.82
CA ARG A 202 -4.58 -7.78 -7.46
C ARG A 202 -3.77 -6.50 -7.30
N SER A 203 -4.33 -5.37 -6.87
CA SER A 203 -3.50 -4.22 -6.50
C SER A 203 -2.52 -4.63 -5.40
N VAL A 204 -1.23 -4.44 -5.66
CA VAL A 204 -0.16 -4.82 -4.73
C VAL A 204 0.64 -3.59 -4.33
N VAL A 205 0.80 -3.42 -3.03
CA VAL A 205 1.71 -2.44 -2.43
C VAL A 205 2.93 -3.17 -1.90
N ILE A 206 4.13 -2.74 -2.28
CA ILE A 206 5.38 -3.36 -1.82
C ILE A 206 6.14 -2.37 -0.94
N LEU A 207 6.20 -2.67 0.35
CA LEU A 207 7.08 -1.96 1.27
C LEU A 207 8.54 -2.28 0.93
N SER A 208 9.42 -1.30 1.06
CA SER A 208 10.85 -1.54 0.90
C SER A 208 11.32 -2.56 1.94
N LYS A 209 12.28 -3.40 1.55
CA LYS A 209 12.87 -4.38 2.47
C LYS A 209 13.43 -3.71 3.72
N GLU A 210 14.12 -2.59 3.56
CA GLU A 210 14.71 -1.83 4.68
C GLU A 210 13.65 -1.30 5.64
N PHE A 211 12.54 -0.77 5.12
CA PHE A 211 11.44 -0.30 5.96
C PHE A 211 10.71 -1.46 6.65
N PHE A 212 10.47 -2.56 5.92
CA PHE A 212 9.89 -3.78 6.50
C PHE A 212 10.76 -4.36 7.62
N ASP A 213 12.07 -4.49 7.39
CA ASP A 213 13.03 -4.95 8.40
C ASP A 213 13.06 -4.00 9.61
N ARG A 214 12.96 -2.68 9.36
CA ARG A 214 12.88 -1.67 10.43
C ARG A 214 11.65 -1.86 11.32
N ILE A 215 10.47 -2.09 10.75
CA ILE A 215 9.23 -2.29 11.53
C ILE A 215 9.14 -3.69 12.15
N ALA A 216 9.79 -4.69 11.56
CA ALA A 216 9.86 -6.05 12.09
C ALA A 216 10.87 -6.21 13.25
N ALA A 217 11.82 -5.27 13.38
CA ALA A 217 12.85 -5.28 14.41
C ALA A 217 12.30 -5.11 15.83
N ALA A 218 13.17 -5.36 16.82
CA ALA A 218 12.84 -5.15 18.22
C ALA A 218 12.46 -3.69 18.50
N PRO A 219 11.47 -3.43 19.39
CA PRO A 219 11.03 -2.06 19.68
C PRO A 219 12.16 -1.14 20.15
N SER A 220 12.36 -0.04 19.45
CA SER A 220 13.21 1.09 19.84
C SER A 220 12.55 2.41 19.38
N PRO A 221 13.12 3.60 19.68
CA PRO A 221 12.52 4.85 19.24
C PRO A 221 12.25 4.94 17.72
N VAL A 222 13.06 4.26 16.91
CA VAL A 222 13.03 4.31 15.43
C VAL A 222 12.84 2.93 14.77
N HIS A 223 12.64 1.87 15.57
CA HIS A 223 12.46 0.49 15.10
C HIS A 223 11.29 -0.20 15.80
N GLY A 224 10.76 -1.22 15.13
CA GLY A 224 9.67 -2.04 15.64
C GLY A 224 8.29 -1.36 15.55
N THR A 225 7.31 -2.05 16.10
CA THR A 225 5.91 -1.61 16.10
C THR A 225 5.27 -1.72 17.48
N MET A 226 4.11 -1.07 17.61
CA MET A 226 3.23 -1.11 18.75
C MET A 226 1.85 -1.59 18.30
N ARG A 227 1.13 -2.29 19.19
CA ARG A 227 -0.26 -2.66 18.98
C ARG A 227 -1.20 -1.78 19.76
N VAL A 228 -2.27 -1.36 19.11
CA VAL A 228 -3.35 -0.55 19.69
C VAL A 228 -4.69 -1.23 19.48
N LEU A 229 -5.67 -0.94 20.33
CA LEU A 229 -7.04 -1.42 20.09
C LEU A 229 -7.58 -0.73 18.86
N ARG A 230 -8.05 -1.53 17.90
CA ARG A 230 -8.59 -1.02 16.65
C ARG A 230 -9.86 -0.22 16.88
N GLU A 231 -10.71 -0.68 17.79
CA GLU A 231 -11.99 -0.01 18.08
C GLU A 231 -11.76 1.39 18.66
N SER A 232 -10.89 1.51 19.66
CA SER A 232 -10.50 2.80 20.21
C SER A 232 -9.90 3.75 19.15
N TRP A 233 -9.10 3.22 18.22
CA TRP A 233 -8.58 4.01 17.10
C TRP A 233 -9.70 4.48 16.17
N ARG A 234 -10.58 3.57 15.75
CA ARG A 234 -11.74 3.87 14.89
C ARG A 234 -12.67 4.90 15.53
N GLN A 235 -12.92 4.79 16.84
CA GLN A 235 -13.74 5.74 17.57
C GLN A 235 -13.19 7.18 17.43
N ILE A 236 -11.88 7.38 17.67
CA ILE A 236 -11.24 8.70 17.49
C ILE A 236 -11.42 9.20 16.07
N VAL A 237 -11.18 8.31 15.10
CA VAL A 237 -11.18 8.64 13.67
C VAL A 237 -12.58 9.01 13.19
N THR A 238 -13.62 8.35 13.70
CA THR A 238 -15.03 8.59 13.34
C THR A 238 -15.61 9.80 14.06
N GLU A 239 -15.39 9.93 15.36
CA GLU A 239 -15.94 11.03 16.17
C GLU A 239 -15.18 12.35 15.99
N ASN A 240 -13.87 12.28 15.67
CA ASN A 240 -12.99 13.45 15.58
C ASN A 240 -12.19 13.48 14.26
N PRO A 241 -12.87 13.45 13.09
CA PRO A 241 -12.22 13.28 11.78
C PRO A 241 -11.26 14.43 11.40
N HIS A 242 -11.41 15.60 12.01
CA HIS A 242 -10.60 16.79 11.74
C HIS A 242 -9.39 16.96 12.69
N GLN A 243 -9.24 16.09 13.70
CA GLN A 243 -8.26 16.25 14.76
C GLN A 243 -7.17 15.16 14.71
N ALA A 244 -6.27 15.24 13.72
CA ALA A 244 -5.15 14.30 13.61
C ALA A 244 -4.29 14.21 14.89
N LEU A 245 -4.19 15.32 15.64
CA LEU A 245 -3.48 15.38 16.91
C LEU A 245 -4.08 14.44 17.97
N ALA A 246 -5.40 14.23 18.00
CA ALA A 246 -6.02 13.31 18.94
C ALA A 246 -5.56 11.86 18.70
N GLY A 247 -5.43 11.47 17.43
CA GLY A 247 -4.86 10.18 17.05
C GLY A 247 -3.40 10.03 17.50
N ASP A 248 -2.57 11.06 17.29
CA ASP A 248 -1.17 11.04 17.73
C ASP A 248 -1.03 10.94 19.25
N VAL A 249 -1.84 11.71 20.00
CA VAL A 249 -1.84 11.65 21.46
C VAL A 249 -2.31 10.28 21.95
N TYR A 250 -3.30 9.66 21.30
CA TYR A 250 -3.72 8.30 21.61
C TYR A 250 -2.61 7.28 21.38
N LEU A 251 -1.91 7.35 20.24
CA LEU A 251 -0.78 6.47 19.94
C LEU A 251 0.35 6.68 20.97
N TRP A 252 0.63 7.92 21.32
CA TRP A 252 1.61 8.26 22.35
C TRP A 252 1.22 7.72 23.73
N LEU A 253 -0.04 7.86 24.16
CA LEU A 253 -0.54 7.29 25.41
C LEU A 253 -0.39 5.77 25.40
N ALA A 254 -0.79 5.10 24.31
CA ALA A 254 -0.64 3.65 24.17
C ALA A 254 0.81 3.20 24.33
N GLY A 255 1.75 3.98 23.80
CA GLY A 255 3.16 3.66 23.92
C GLY A 255 3.77 4.01 25.26
N ARG A 256 3.36 5.13 25.85
CA ARG A 256 3.96 5.69 27.06
C ARG A 256 3.41 5.06 28.32
N MET A 257 2.09 4.93 28.45
CA MET A 257 1.44 4.42 29.67
C MET A 257 1.93 3.02 30.03
N SER A 258 2.21 2.18 29.03
CA SER A 258 2.76 0.83 29.23
C SER A 258 4.11 0.77 29.95
N ARG A 259 4.83 1.91 30.00
CA ARG A 259 6.18 2.07 30.55
C ARG A 259 6.20 2.91 31.84
N VAL A 260 5.11 3.57 32.21
CA VAL A 260 5.02 4.37 33.45
C VAL A 260 4.99 3.42 34.66
N ARG A 261 6.09 3.42 35.43
CA ARG A 261 6.24 2.58 36.64
C ARG A 261 6.10 3.37 37.95
N ARG A 262 6.34 4.66 37.88
CA ARG A 262 6.17 5.66 38.95
C ARG A 262 5.55 6.90 38.33
N GLU A 263 5.08 7.82 39.15
CA GLU A 263 4.59 9.10 38.66
C GLU A 263 5.65 9.84 37.84
N VAL A 264 5.25 10.40 36.70
CA VAL A 264 6.12 11.15 35.78
C VAL A 264 5.48 12.50 35.48
N HIS A 265 6.26 13.57 35.63
CA HIS A 265 5.91 14.92 35.23
C HIS A 265 6.57 15.27 33.90
N ILE A 266 5.78 15.77 32.95
CA ILE A 266 6.21 16.11 31.60
C ILE A 266 5.87 17.59 31.35
N PRO A 267 6.87 18.47 31.24
CA PRO A 267 6.65 19.87 30.93
C PRO A 267 5.88 20.08 29.63
N TRP A 268 5.08 21.16 29.57
CA TRP A 268 4.40 21.54 28.32
C TRP A 268 5.36 21.80 27.17
N ALA A 269 6.56 22.33 27.46
CA ALA A 269 7.60 22.58 26.45
C ALA A 269 8.04 21.29 25.74
N ASP A 270 8.20 20.20 26.47
CA ASP A 270 8.62 18.90 25.90
C ASP A 270 7.51 18.31 25.01
N LEU A 271 6.25 18.43 25.45
CA LEU A 271 5.10 18.01 24.64
C LEU A 271 4.96 18.89 23.39
N ALA A 272 5.24 20.19 23.49
CA ALA A 272 5.24 21.10 22.36
C ALA A 272 6.38 20.78 21.38
N ALA A 273 7.58 20.43 21.86
CA ALA A 273 8.67 19.98 21.01
C ALA A 273 8.33 18.66 20.29
N GLN A 274 7.64 17.74 20.97
CA GLN A 274 7.26 16.45 20.41
C GLN A 274 6.11 16.54 19.38
N PHE A 275 5.02 17.24 19.70
CA PHE A 275 3.79 17.27 18.88
C PHE A 275 3.59 18.58 18.10
N GLY A 276 4.35 19.62 18.43
CA GLY A 276 4.20 20.93 17.82
C GLY A 276 4.55 20.91 16.34
N SER A 277 3.58 21.31 15.52
CA SER A 277 3.79 21.78 14.15
C SER A 277 3.85 23.31 14.19
N SER A 278 5.00 23.93 13.91
CA SER A 278 5.23 25.35 13.55
C SER A 278 4.41 26.49 14.21
N MET A 279 3.61 26.23 15.23
CA MET A 279 2.69 27.17 15.87
C MET A 279 3.46 27.97 16.91
N SER A 280 3.66 29.25 16.62
CA SER A 280 4.37 30.20 17.49
C SER A 280 3.62 30.54 18.80
N ASN A 281 2.35 30.15 18.95
CA ASN A 281 1.53 30.49 20.11
C ASN A 281 1.32 29.27 21.04
N GLU A 282 2.15 29.20 22.09
CA GLU A 282 2.12 28.14 23.10
C GLU A 282 0.77 28.01 23.83
N ARG A 283 0.08 29.13 24.10
CA ARG A 283 -1.23 29.11 24.78
C ARG A 283 -2.28 28.41 23.92
N ARG A 284 -2.35 28.77 22.63
CA ARG A 284 -3.27 28.15 21.67
C ARG A 284 -2.93 26.69 21.43
N TRP A 285 -1.64 26.37 21.33
CA TRP A 285 -1.18 25.00 21.21
C TRP A 285 -1.59 24.16 22.43
N ARG A 286 -1.39 24.64 23.66
CA ARG A 286 -1.84 23.94 24.88
C ARG A 286 -3.34 23.70 24.91
N GLN A 287 -4.15 24.68 24.49
CA GLN A 287 -5.60 24.50 24.39
C GLN A 287 -5.98 23.40 23.38
N GLN A 288 -5.33 23.41 22.21
CA GLN A 288 -5.54 22.38 21.18
C GLN A 288 -5.09 21.00 21.67
N PHE A 289 -3.96 20.92 22.36
CA PHE A 289 -3.44 19.69 22.93
C PHE A 289 -4.36 19.15 24.01
N ARG A 290 -4.87 19.98 24.93
CA ARG A 290 -5.85 19.57 25.94
C ARG A 290 -7.10 18.96 25.31
N SER A 291 -7.65 19.62 24.29
CA SER A 291 -8.79 19.07 23.54
C SER A 291 -8.46 17.70 22.93
N ALA A 292 -7.28 17.56 22.32
CA ALA A 292 -6.84 16.27 21.75
C ALA A 292 -6.60 15.20 22.83
N LEU A 293 -6.08 15.61 23.99
CA LEU A 293 -5.82 14.74 25.13
C LEU A 293 -7.12 14.18 25.71
N THR A 294 -8.16 15.01 25.87
CA THR A 294 -9.48 14.55 26.34
C THR A 294 -10.05 13.45 25.44
N VAL A 295 -9.98 13.66 24.11
CA VAL A 295 -10.42 12.65 23.13
C VAL A 295 -9.57 11.38 23.25
N ALA A 296 -8.25 11.53 23.31
CA ALA A 296 -7.32 10.42 23.36
C ALA A 296 -7.44 9.60 24.65
N THR A 297 -7.60 10.24 25.82
CA THR A 297 -7.77 9.54 27.10
C THR A 297 -9.10 8.83 27.16
N ARG A 298 -10.20 9.44 26.70
CA ARG A 298 -11.51 8.77 26.60
C ARG A 298 -11.41 7.49 25.79
N ALA A 299 -10.86 7.56 24.58
CA ALA A 299 -10.72 6.39 23.71
C ALA A 299 -9.71 5.35 24.26
N TYR A 300 -8.61 5.79 24.87
CA TYR A 300 -7.59 4.90 25.45
C TYR A 300 -8.11 4.12 26.66
N PHE A 301 -8.87 4.79 27.54
CA PHE A 301 -9.42 4.21 28.75
C PHE A 301 -10.86 3.68 28.61
N ALA A 302 -11.49 3.79 27.43
CA ALA A 302 -12.82 3.25 27.15
C ALA A 302 -13.06 1.80 27.66
N PRO A 303 -12.10 0.86 27.60
CA PRO A 303 -12.28 -0.49 28.18
C PRO A 303 -12.47 -0.53 29.71
N LEU A 304 -12.21 0.56 30.43
CA LEU A 304 -12.44 0.69 31.87
C LEU A 304 -13.86 1.18 32.20
N GLY A 305 -14.66 1.52 31.19
CA GLY A 305 -16.01 2.08 31.33
C GLY A 305 -16.11 3.48 30.70
N GLU A 306 -17.29 3.83 30.22
CA GLU A 306 -17.54 5.10 29.55
C GLU A 306 -17.38 6.32 30.48
N GLU A 307 -17.77 6.15 31.75
CA GLU A 307 -17.66 7.18 32.80
C GLU A 307 -16.36 7.11 33.61
N PHE A 308 -15.35 6.38 33.10
CA PHE A 308 -14.08 6.24 33.81
C PHE A 308 -13.32 7.57 33.89
N ASP A 309 -13.02 8.03 35.11
CA ASP A 309 -12.22 9.22 35.33
C ASP A 309 -10.73 8.99 34.99
N SER A 310 -10.34 9.41 33.78
CA SER A 310 -8.96 9.32 33.31
C SER A 310 -7.96 10.18 34.10
N THR A 311 -8.40 11.15 34.89
CA THR A 311 -7.52 12.07 35.64
C THR A 311 -6.72 11.38 36.74
N VAL A 312 -7.21 10.22 37.21
CA VAL A 312 -6.49 9.30 38.11
C VAL A 312 -5.12 8.95 37.52
N TYR A 313 -5.03 8.77 36.19
CA TYR A 313 -3.80 8.39 35.49
C TYR A 313 -3.16 9.52 34.70
N VAL A 314 -3.95 10.44 34.16
CA VAL A 314 -3.49 11.49 33.26
C VAL A 314 -4.06 12.81 33.75
N GLY A 315 -3.28 13.51 34.57
CA GLY A 315 -3.67 14.81 35.13
C GLY A 315 -2.72 15.92 34.70
N GLU A 316 -3.03 17.15 35.05
CA GLU A 316 -2.10 18.27 34.94
C GLU A 316 -1.52 18.62 36.31
N TYR A 317 -0.29 19.14 36.34
CA TYR A 317 0.34 19.68 37.54
C TYR A 317 0.65 21.17 37.34
N ASP A 318 0.77 21.90 38.46
CA ASP A 318 1.00 23.36 38.51
C ASP A 318 0.01 24.18 37.66
N LEU A 319 -1.25 23.75 37.59
CA LEU A 319 -2.36 24.47 36.95
C LEU A 319 -2.49 25.89 37.54
N GLY A 320 -2.39 26.91 36.68
CA GLY A 320 -2.58 28.31 37.08
C GLY A 320 -1.40 28.96 37.80
N SER A 321 -0.29 28.25 37.99
CA SER A 321 0.92 28.84 38.58
C SER A 321 1.51 29.91 37.66
N ARG A 322 1.79 31.10 38.22
CA ARG A 322 2.50 32.19 37.51
C ARG A 322 4.01 32.02 37.51
N THR A 323 4.54 31.14 38.37
CA THR A 323 5.97 31.03 38.66
C THR A 323 6.59 29.70 38.24
N ARG A 324 5.77 28.65 38.04
CA ARG A 324 6.25 27.32 37.63
C ARG A 324 5.63 26.91 36.29
N PRO A 325 6.43 26.48 35.31
CA PRO A 325 5.89 25.92 34.07
C PRO A 325 5.25 24.57 34.38
N GLY A 326 3.92 24.52 34.33
CA GLY A 326 3.17 23.28 34.53
C GLY A 326 3.33 22.29 33.39
N GLY A 327 2.56 21.21 33.45
CA GLY A 327 2.66 20.13 32.48
C GLY A 327 1.69 18.99 32.75
N LEU A 328 2.00 17.84 32.17
CA LEU A 328 1.21 16.63 32.32
C LEU A 328 1.84 15.70 33.36
N ARG A 329 1.00 15.19 34.26
CA ARG A 329 1.29 14.15 35.24
C ARG A 329 0.76 12.81 34.72
N LEU A 330 1.62 11.81 34.63
CA LEU A 330 1.25 10.43 34.32
C LEU A 330 1.48 9.54 35.53
N ALA A 331 0.42 8.89 36.02
CA ALA A 331 0.50 7.92 37.11
C ALA A 331 0.55 6.47 36.58
N PRO A 332 1.18 5.54 37.31
CA PRO A 332 1.21 4.14 36.90
C PRO A 332 -0.19 3.51 36.93
N VAL A 333 -0.58 2.88 35.82
CA VAL A 333 -1.87 2.15 35.75
C VAL A 333 -1.88 0.97 36.71
N SER A 334 -2.98 0.74 37.44
CA SER A 334 -3.11 -0.39 38.38
C SER A 334 -3.01 -1.74 37.66
N THR A 335 -2.62 -2.80 38.37
CA THR A 335 -2.51 -4.15 37.79
C THR A 335 -3.84 -4.66 37.25
N GLU A 336 -4.96 -4.32 37.90
CA GLU A 336 -6.32 -4.66 37.46
C GLU A 336 -6.69 -3.94 36.17
N HIS A 337 -6.52 -2.62 36.11
CA HIS A 337 -6.82 -1.84 34.90
C HIS A 337 -5.92 -2.22 33.73
N ARG A 338 -4.66 -2.62 33.98
CA ARG A 338 -3.78 -3.16 32.90
C ARG A 338 -4.35 -4.42 32.24
N LYS A 339 -5.05 -5.28 33.00
CA LYS A 339 -5.71 -6.47 32.44
C LYS A 339 -6.86 -6.07 31.53
N LEU A 340 -7.72 -5.15 32.01
CA LEU A 340 -8.88 -4.64 31.25
C LEU A 340 -8.47 -3.89 29.97
N LEU A 341 -7.40 -3.10 30.02
CA LEU A 341 -6.84 -2.42 28.85
C LEU A 341 -6.22 -3.38 27.81
N GLY A 342 -6.17 -4.69 28.09
CA GLY A 342 -5.63 -5.69 27.19
C GLY A 342 -4.12 -5.54 26.96
N TRP A 343 -3.35 -5.03 27.92
CA TRP A 343 -1.90 -4.88 27.72
C TRP A 343 -1.19 -6.22 27.48
N GLY A 344 -1.74 -7.32 27.99
CA GLY A 344 -1.22 -8.67 27.71
C GLY A 344 -1.37 -9.06 26.24
N THR A 345 -2.55 -8.85 25.65
CA THR A 345 -2.82 -9.17 24.23
C THR A 345 -2.06 -8.24 23.30
N ARG A 346 -1.86 -6.96 23.68
CA ARG A 346 -1.01 -6.00 22.95
C ARG A 346 0.48 -6.39 22.95
N ARG A 347 0.97 -7.09 23.98
CA ARG A 347 2.37 -7.54 24.09
C ARG A 347 2.66 -8.89 23.43
N SER A 348 1.63 -9.64 23.02
CA SER A 348 1.80 -11.00 22.50
C SER A 348 2.43 -11.03 21.10
N ARG A 349 3.76 -10.95 21.09
CA ARG A 349 4.72 -11.83 20.37
C ARG A 349 6.14 -11.45 20.82
N ARG A 350 6.42 -11.49 22.14
CA ARG A 350 7.81 -11.58 22.62
C ARG A 350 8.21 -13.05 22.55
N THR A 351 9.41 -13.30 22.01
CA THR A 351 10.11 -14.60 21.88
C THR A 351 9.49 -15.64 20.92
N SER A 352 9.95 -15.64 19.67
CA SER A 352 10.44 -16.91 19.11
C SER A 352 11.84 -17.06 19.70
N THR A 353 11.98 -18.02 20.60
CA THR A 353 13.26 -18.59 21.02
C THR A 353 14.13 -18.82 19.78
N ARG A 354 15.26 -18.12 19.70
CA ARG A 354 16.43 -18.67 19.00
C ARG A 354 16.87 -19.85 19.86
N PRO A 355 17.00 -21.07 19.34
CA PRO A 355 17.65 -22.11 20.13
C PRO A 355 19.06 -21.62 20.46
N ALA A 356 19.43 -21.73 21.74
CA ALA A 356 20.80 -21.57 22.16
C ALA A 356 21.64 -22.52 21.31
N VAL A 357 22.55 -21.97 20.50
CA VAL A 357 23.65 -22.74 19.93
C VAL A 357 24.53 -23.06 21.12
N SER A 358 24.34 -24.25 21.69
CA SER A 358 25.33 -24.90 22.52
C SER A 358 26.57 -25.09 21.67
N VAL A 359 27.60 -24.30 21.95
CA VAL A 359 28.96 -24.53 21.48
C VAL A 359 29.41 -25.84 22.10
N PRO A 360 29.71 -26.90 21.32
CA PRO A 360 30.45 -28.04 21.84
C PRO A 360 31.91 -27.64 21.89
N GLU A 361 32.42 -27.64 23.11
CA GLU A 361 33.82 -27.60 23.49
C GLU A 361 34.61 -28.65 22.68
N SER A 362 35.61 -28.21 21.92
CA SER A 362 36.57 -29.12 21.27
C SER A 362 37.81 -29.26 22.17
N PRO A 363 38.26 -30.47 22.51
CA PRO A 363 39.61 -30.69 22.97
C PRO A 363 40.56 -30.90 21.78
N ASN A 364 41.72 -30.28 21.91
CA ASN A 364 42.84 -30.26 20.98
C ASN A 364 43.57 -31.62 20.93
N ARG A 365 44.02 -32.09 19.75
CA ARG A 365 45.37 -32.68 19.49
C ARG A 365 45.52 -33.31 18.09
N GLN A 366 46.41 -32.70 17.31
CA GLN A 366 47.53 -33.25 16.50
C GLN A 366 47.40 -34.58 15.71
N GLU A 367 47.57 -34.40 14.39
CA GLU A 367 48.64 -34.99 13.54
C GLU A 367 48.54 -36.47 13.10
N SER A 368 48.34 -36.69 11.78
CA SER A 368 49.06 -37.63 10.87
C SER A 368 48.24 -37.98 9.60
N GLN A 369 48.84 -37.77 8.41
CA GLN A 369 48.49 -38.41 7.11
C GLN A 369 49.04 -39.87 7.06
N PRO A 370 48.74 -40.78 6.08
CA PRO A 370 48.41 -40.56 4.64
C PRO A 370 47.33 -41.49 4.00
N ALA A 371 47.14 -41.31 2.68
CA ALA A 371 46.25 -41.98 1.68
C ALA A 371 46.62 -43.48 1.37
N PRO A 372 46.08 -44.24 0.34
CA PRO A 372 45.33 -43.84 -0.87
C PRO A 372 44.29 -44.86 -1.48
N ALA A 373 43.86 -44.55 -2.71
CA ALA A 373 43.24 -45.37 -3.79
C ALA A 373 41.70 -45.25 -3.95
N ALA A 374 41.09 -45.05 -5.14
CA ALA A 374 41.56 -45.02 -6.54
C ALA A 374 40.62 -44.15 -7.41
N ALA A 375 41.14 -43.63 -8.52
CA ALA A 375 40.42 -42.94 -9.60
C ALA A 375 40.40 -43.85 -10.87
N PRO A 376 40.00 -43.37 -12.06
CA PRO A 376 38.65 -43.01 -12.53
C PRO A 376 38.31 -43.75 -13.85
N ALA A 377 37.08 -43.58 -14.38
CA ALA A 377 36.82 -43.83 -15.81
C ALA A 377 35.95 -42.70 -16.39
N LYS A 378 36.52 -42.03 -17.40
CA LYS A 378 35.87 -41.05 -18.27
C LYS A 378 35.01 -41.78 -19.30
N SER A 379 33.80 -41.30 -19.56
CA SER A 379 33.10 -41.50 -20.83
C SER A 379 32.63 -40.14 -21.34
N THR A 380 33.03 -39.85 -22.58
CA THR A 380 32.73 -38.67 -23.40
C THR A 380 31.22 -38.41 -23.54
N PRO A 381 30.78 -37.14 -23.63
CA PRO A 381 29.39 -36.84 -23.94
C PRO A 381 29.12 -37.11 -25.42
N GLU A 382 28.24 -38.06 -25.67
CA GLU A 382 27.52 -38.20 -26.93
C GLU A 382 26.61 -36.97 -27.09
N VAL A 383 26.87 -36.20 -28.14
CA VAL A 383 26.06 -35.03 -28.51
C VAL A 383 24.69 -35.53 -28.95
N VAL A 384 23.72 -35.48 -28.05
CA VAL A 384 22.30 -35.59 -28.40
C VAL A 384 21.77 -34.17 -28.54
N SER A 385 21.40 -33.82 -29.77
CA SER A 385 20.81 -32.54 -30.14
C SER A 385 19.57 -32.23 -29.30
N ILE A 386 19.59 -31.10 -28.59
CA ILE A 386 18.43 -30.55 -27.87
C ILE A 386 17.41 -30.06 -28.92
N PRO A 387 16.12 -30.42 -28.81
CA PRO A 387 15.13 -30.00 -29.80
C PRO A 387 14.94 -28.48 -29.76
N ALA A 388 14.98 -27.85 -30.93
CA ALA A 388 14.50 -26.48 -31.11
C ALA A 388 13.02 -26.41 -30.66
N HIS A 389 12.63 -25.30 -30.03
CA HIS A 389 11.26 -24.96 -29.57
C HIS A 389 10.79 -25.48 -28.19
N ALA A 390 11.68 -25.84 -27.26
CA ALA A 390 11.29 -26.22 -25.90
C ALA A 390 10.44 -25.12 -25.21
N GLY A 391 9.15 -25.39 -25.01
CA GLY A 391 8.21 -24.52 -24.30
C GLY A 391 7.23 -23.72 -25.17
N VAL A 392 7.21 -23.91 -26.50
CA VAL A 392 6.23 -23.26 -27.40
C VAL A 392 5.44 -24.31 -28.19
N ASP A 393 4.13 -24.36 -27.96
CA ASP A 393 3.20 -25.17 -28.74
C ASP A 393 2.74 -24.40 -29.99
N ILE A 394 3.14 -24.89 -31.15
CA ILE A 394 2.88 -24.27 -32.46
C ILE A 394 1.38 -24.32 -32.81
N THR A 395 0.65 -25.34 -32.37
CA THR A 395 -0.80 -25.46 -32.61
C THR A 395 -1.59 -24.47 -31.77
N GLU A 396 -1.22 -24.30 -30.50
CA GLU A 396 -1.81 -23.29 -29.63
C GLU A 396 -1.48 -21.87 -30.10
N LEU A 397 -0.25 -21.64 -30.58
CA LEU A 397 0.18 -20.36 -31.12
C LEU A 397 -0.64 -19.96 -32.36
N ARG A 398 -0.90 -20.91 -33.28
CA ARG A 398 -1.76 -20.66 -34.44
C ARG A 398 -3.18 -20.27 -34.05
N ALA A 399 -3.80 -21.01 -33.14
CA ALA A 399 -5.16 -20.72 -32.68
C ALA A 399 -5.24 -19.31 -32.06
N HIS A 400 -4.22 -18.92 -31.30
CA HIS A 400 -4.13 -17.57 -30.72
C HIS A 400 -3.97 -16.48 -31.79
N LEU A 401 -3.14 -16.70 -32.81
CA LEU A 401 -2.94 -15.73 -33.89
C LEU A 401 -4.19 -15.57 -34.77
N ASP A 402 -4.86 -16.67 -35.11
CA ASP A 402 -6.12 -16.67 -35.85
C ASP A 402 -7.23 -15.94 -35.06
N HIS A 403 -7.32 -16.16 -33.74
CA HIS A 403 -8.25 -15.43 -32.87
C HIS A 403 -8.00 -13.92 -32.86
N ASN A 404 -6.76 -13.49 -33.07
CA ASN A 404 -6.37 -12.08 -33.17
C ASN A 404 -6.43 -11.52 -34.61
N GLY A 405 -7.03 -12.25 -35.55
CA GLY A 405 -7.24 -11.79 -36.93
C GLY A 405 -6.01 -11.83 -37.84
N LEU A 406 -4.92 -12.45 -37.38
CA LEU A 406 -3.73 -12.73 -38.19
C LEU A 406 -3.89 -14.15 -38.73
N ASN A 407 -4.41 -14.30 -39.95
CA ASN A 407 -4.68 -15.60 -40.61
C ASN A 407 -3.43 -16.51 -40.66
N ALA A 408 -3.10 -17.16 -39.55
CA ALA A 408 -1.90 -17.95 -39.33
C ALA A 408 -2.02 -19.35 -39.93
N SER A 409 -3.24 -19.77 -40.28
CA SER A 409 -3.50 -20.94 -41.12
C SER A 409 -2.86 -20.88 -42.52
N ALA A 410 -2.57 -19.68 -43.03
CA ALA A 410 -1.88 -19.48 -44.31
C ALA A 410 -0.34 -19.44 -44.20
N VAL A 411 0.21 -19.47 -42.98
CA VAL A 411 1.65 -19.36 -42.71
C VAL A 411 2.29 -20.73 -42.55
N SER A 412 3.39 -20.96 -43.26
CA SER A 412 4.13 -22.23 -43.18
C SER A 412 4.72 -22.46 -41.78
N ASP A 413 4.81 -23.72 -41.36
CA ASP A 413 5.45 -24.09 -40.08
C ASP A 413 6.90 -23.57 -39.99
N GLY A 414 7.60 -23.51 -41.13
CA GLY A 414 8.97 -22.98 -41.19
C GLY A 414 9.06 -21.49 -40.89
N ALA A 415 8.12 -20.68 -41.41
CA ALA A 415 8.07 -19.25 -41.12
C ALA A 415 7.69 -19.00 -39.65
N LEU A 416 6.76 -19.78 -39.10
CA LEU A 416 6.35 -19.68 -37.70
C LEU A 416 7.49 -20.04 -36.73
N ARG A 417 8.27 -21.09 -37.05
CA ARG A 417 9.48 -21.47 -36.29
C ARG A 417 10.57 -20.40 -36.35
N SER A 418 10.81 -19.82 -37.53
CA SER A 418 11.78 -18.71 -37.68
C SER A 418 11.36 -17.48 -36.87
N ALA A 419 10.06 -17.19 -36.79
CA ALA A 419 9.54 -16.10 -35.97
C ALA A 419 9.72 -16.39 -34.47
N ILE A 420 9.45 -17.63 -34.02
CA ILE A 420 9.70 -18.08 -32.65
C ILE A 420 11.17 -17.87 -32.26
N ASP A 421 12.10 -18.33 -33.09
CA ASP A 421 13.54 -18.23 -32.81
C ASP A 421 14.01 -16.77 -32.79
N THR A 422 13.46 -15.93 -33.67
CA THR A 422 13.74 -14.48 -33.69
C THR A 422 13.23 -13.80 -32.43
N VAL A 423 12.06 -14.19 -31.91
CA VAL A 423 11.52 -13.61 -30.67
C VAL A 423 12.29 -14.10 -29.45
N LEU A 424 12.60 -15.39 -29.36
CA LEU A 424 13.32 -15.96 -28.22
C LEU A 424 14.79 -15.52 -28.17
N SER A 425 15.43 -15.25 -29.31
CA SER A 425 16.80 -14.70 -29.34
C SER A 425 16.90 -13.25 -28.85
N ARG A 426 15.78 -12.50 -28.80
CA ARG A 426 15.74 -11.12 -28.27
C ARG A 426 15.69 -11.05 -26.74
N VAL A 427 15.56 -12.19 -26.05
CA VAL A 427 15.35 -12.23 -24.59
C VAL A 427 16.35 -13.19 -23.95
N THR A 428 16.96 -12.79 -22.84
CA THR A 428 17.99 -13.59 -22.15
C THR A 428 17.42 -14.67 -21.23
N SER A 429 16.15 -14.53 -20.78
CA SER A 429 15.38 -15.58 -20.09
C SER A 429 13.88 -15.33 -20.19
N VAL A 430 13.07 -16.38 -20.28
CA VAL A 430 11.61 -16.26 -20.42
C VAL A 430 10.91 -17.24 -19.48
N GLY A 431 10.01 -16.73 -18.62
CA GLY A 431 9.24 -17.56 -17.69
C GLY A 431 8.08 -18.33 -18.35
N ASN A 432 7.51 -17.79 -19.43
CA ASN A 432 6.51 -18.47 -20.27
C ASN A 432 6.75 -18.11 -21.74
N ALA A 433 7.42 -19.02 -22.47
CA ALA A 433 7.80 -18.81 -23.86
C ALA A 433 6.58 -18.67 -24.78
N GLN A 434 5.51 -19.44 -24.53
CA GLN A 434 4.26 -19.40 -25.31
C GLN A 434 3.61 -18.01 -25.30
N ALA A 435 3.46 -17.42 -24.11
CA ALA A 435 2.83 -16.11 -23.96
C ALA A 435 3.66 -14.98 -24.60
N LEU A 436 4.98 -15.04 -24.42
CA LEU A 436 5.90 -14.05 -24.97
C LEU A 436 5.90 -14.08 -26.50
N VAL A 437 6.02 -15.27 -27.09
CA VAL A 437 5.97 -15.47 -28.55
C VAL A 437 4.62 -15.02 -29.12
N SER A 438 3.51 -15.43 -28.50
CA SER A 438 2.16 -15.06 -28.95
C SER A 438 1.97 -13.53 -28.97
N SER A 439 2.35 -12.83 -27.88
CA SER A 439 2.24 -11.38 -27.81
C SER A 439 3.17 -10.66 -28.79
N ALA A 440 4.40 -11.15 -28.96
CA ALA A 440 5.38 -10.51 -29.83
C ALA A 440 4.97 -10.59 -31.30
N ILE A 441 4.54 -11.77 -31.76
CA ILE A 441 4.09 -11.98 -33.13
C ILE A 441 2.79 -11.21 -33.42
N THR A 442 1.86 -11.12 -32.47
CA THR A 442 0.64 -10.31 -32.65
C THR A 442 0.94 -8.81 -32.81
N ARG A 443 1.96 -8.28 -32.11
CA ARG A 443 2.36 -6.87 -32.20
C ARG A 443 3.24 -6.57 -33.42
N GLU A 444 4.01 -7.55 -33.87
CA GLU A 444 4.94 -7.43 -34.99
C GLU A 444 4.64 -8.50 -36.06
N PRO A 445 3.50 -8.40 -36.79
CA PRO A 445 3.09 -9.41 -37.77
C PRO A 445 4.06 -9.54 -38.96
N ALA A 446 4.94 -8.53 -39.14
CA ALA A 446 6.04 -8.58 -40.10
C ALA A 446 6.99 -9.76 -39.87
N LEU A 447 7.08 -10.29 -38.64
CA LEU A 447 7.88 -11.49 -38.33
C LEU A 447 7.39 -12.75 -39.05
N LEU A 448 6.12 -12.77 -39.51
CA LEU A 448 5.55 -13.87 -40.29
C LEU A 448 5.62 -13.64 -41.80
N GLY A 449 6.25 -12.55 -42.25
CA GLY A 449 6.28 -12.16 -43.66
C GLY A 449 4.92 -11.73 -44.23
N ILE A 450 3.93 -11.48 -43.35
CA ILE A 450 2.61 -10.99 -43.73
C ILE A 450 2.63 -9.45 -43.65
N THR A 451 2.24 -8.78 -44.73
CA THR A 451 1.97 -7.34 -44.70
C THR A 451 0.79 -7.07 -43.77
N ALA A 452 1.00 -6.21 -42.77
CA ALA A 452 -0.02 -5.84 -41.79
C ALA A 452 -1.35 -5.49 -42.48
N PRO A 453 -2.51 -5.92 -41.94
CA PRO A 453 -3.77 -5.43 -42.45
C PRO A 453 -3.75 -3.91 -42.33
N THR A 454 -3.96 -3.26 -43.46
CA THR A 454 -4.17 -1.82 -43.50
C THR A 454 -5.39 -1.53 -42.63
N TYR A 455 -5.16 -0.95 -41.45
CA TYR A 455 -6.22 -0.23 -40.75
C TYR A 455 -6.61 0.93 -41.68
N ARG A 456 -7.62 0.70 -42.52
CA ARG A 456 -8.40 1.78 -43.09
C ARG A 456 -9.11 2.43 -41.91
N SER A 457 -8.49 3.48 -41.39
CA SER A 457 -9.17 4.50 -40.62
C SER A 457 -10.19 5.15 -41.56
N ALA A 458 -11.37 4.56 -41.64
CA ALA A 458 -12.53 5.21 -42.21
C ALA A 458 -13.07 6.17 -41.15
N ILE A 459 -12.44 7.34 -41.06
CA ILE A 459 -13.11 8.52 -40.50
C ILE A 459 -14.15 8.93 -41.54
N ALA A 460 -15.32 8.30 -41.48
CA ALA A 460 -16.56 8.93 -41.87
C ALA A 460 -17.20 9.46 -40.58
N PRO A 461 -17.75 10.68 -40.56
CA PRO A 461 -18.37 11.22 -39.36
C PRO A 461 -19.64 10.43 -39.05
N VAL A 462 -19.55 9.48 -38.13
CA VAL A 462 -20.73 8.90 -37.50
C VAL A 462 -21.29 10.00 -36.59
N PRO A 463 -22.57 10.40 -36.75
CA PRO A 463 -23.16 11.38 -35.84
C PRO A 463 -23.04 10.83 -34.42
N LEU A 464 -22.50 11.64 -33.49
CA LEU A 464 -22.58 11.33 -32.07
C LEU A 464 -24.07 11.19 -31.73
N VAL A 465 -24.55 9.95 -31.60
CA VAL A 465 -25.86 9.71 -31.02
C VAL A 465 -25.72 9.98 -29.52
N THR A 466 -25.87 11.25 -29.13
CA THR A 466 -25.88 11.64 -27.73
C THR A 466 -27.14 11.08 -27.08
N LEU A 467 -26.95 10.20 -26.10
CA LEU A 467 -28.07 9.66 -25.31
C LEU A 467 -28.87 10.82 -24.67
N PRO A 468 -30.22 10.75 -24.65
CA PRO A 468 -31.05 11.78 -24.03
C PRO A 468 -30.67 11.96 -22.57
N LYS A 469 -30.30 13.17 -22.14
CA LYS A 469 -29.98 13.45 -20.73
C LYS A 469 -31.21 13.21 -19.86
N SER A 470 -31.03 12.59 -18.70
CA SER A 470 -32.08 12.43 -17.68
C SER A 470 -31.48 12.38 -16.28
N THR A 471 -32.28 12.71 -15.28
CA THR A 471 -31.93 12.53 -13.86
C THR A 471 -32.54 11.25 -13.31
N CYS A 472 -31.85 10.61 -12.37
CA CYS A 472 -32.37 9.44 -11.68
C CYS A 472 -33.37 9.86 -10.58
N PRO A 473 -34.56 9.24 -10.48
CA PRO A 473 -35.52 9.56 -9.42
C PRO A 473 -35.02 9.16 -8.02
N GLU A 474 -34.31 8.05 -7.89
CA GLU A 474 -33.80 7.55 -6.60
C GLU A 474 -32.58 8.35 -6.12
N HIS A 475 -31.64 8.58 -7.02
CA HIS A 475 -30.31 9.09 -6.66
C HIS A 475 -30.09 10.56 -7.02
N ARG A 476 -31.06 11.19 -7.70
CA ARG A 476 -31.06 12.61 -8.12
C ARG A 476 -29.84 13.05 -8.93
N GLY A 477 -29.00 12.11 -9.38
CA GLY A 477 -27.83 12.34 -10.23
C GLY A 477 -28.14 12.27 -11.72
N GLU A 478 -27.31 12.93 -12.54
CA GLU A 478 -27.40 12.89 -13.99
C GLU A 478 -26.99 11.50 -14.54
N ILE A 479 -27.81 10.97 -15.44
CA ILE A 479 -27.57 9.69 -16.11
C ILE A 479 -26.78 9.97 -17.40
N LEU A 480 -25.48 9.68 -17.35
CA LEU A 480 -24.55 9.86 -18.48
C LEU A 480 -24.52 8.67 -19.45
N GLY A 481 -25.26 7.60 -19.15
CA GLY A 481 -25.32 6.36 -19.95
C GLY A 481 -26.75 5.85 -20.14
N LYS A 482 -26.90 4.54 -20.42
CA LYS A 482 -28.23 3.92 -20.56
C LYS A 482 -29.00 3.85 -19.23
N ILE A 483 -28.31 3.80 -18.09
CA ILE A 483 -28.91 3.63 -16.74
C ILE A 483 -28.18 4.47 -15.68
N CYS A 484 -28.85 4.71 -14.55
CA CYS A 484 -28.22 5.34 -13.38
C CYS A 484 -27.11 4.45 -12.79
N ARG A 485 -25.95 5.04 -12.52
CA ARG A 485 -24.79 4.35 -11.95
C ARG A 485 -25.05 3.81 -10.54
N GLU A 486 -25.82 4.55 -9.75
CA GLU A 486 -26.11 4.20 -8.35
C GLU A 486 -27.18 3.10 -8.28
N CYS A 487 -28.28 3.18 -9.04
CA CYS A 487 -29.24 2.06 -9.15
C CYS A 487 -28.58 0.79 -9.67
N ALA A 488 -27.64 0.92 -10.62
CA ALA A 488 -26.89 -0.22 -11.12
C ALA A 488 -25.97 -0.86 -10.07
N ALA A 489 -25.51 -0.09 -9.08
CA ALA A 489 -24.69 -0.58 -7.99
C ALA A 489 -25.55 -1.27 -6.92
N GLU A 490 -26.70 -0.70 -6.57
CA GLU A 490 -27.67 -1.28 -5.62
C GLU A 490 -28.16 -2.65 -6.09
N LEU A 491 -28.56 -2.80 -7.36
CA LEU A 491 -29.00 -4.10 -7.88
C LEU A 491 -27.88 -5.16 -7.88
N LYS A 492 -26.61 -4.76 -7.80
CA LYS A 492 -25.44 -5.65 -7.77
C LYS A 492 -24.94 -5.99 -6.37
N ALA A 493 -25.32 -5.24 -5.35
CA ALA A 493 -24.74 -5.39 -4.02
C ALA A 493 -25.43 -6.52 -3.21
N PRO A 494 -24.65 -7.46 -2.61
CA PRO A 494 -25.14 -8.63 -1.83
C PRO A 494 -26.06 -8.25 -0.67
N ASP A 495 -25.91 -7.06 -0.15
CA ASP A 495 -26.52 -6.53 1.07
C ASP A 495 -27.68 -5.55 0.83
N THR A 496 -28.00 -5.22 -0.42
CA THR A 496 -29.14 -4.35 -0.76
C THR A 496 -30.45 -5.01 -0.38
N THR A 497 -31.32 -4.25 0.32
CA THR A 497 -32.62 -4.75 0.74
C THR A 497 -33.57 -4.90 -0.45
N ALA A 498 -34.59 -5.77 -0.33
CA ALA A 498 -35.58 -5.96 -1.40
C ALA A 498 -36.32 -4.66 -1.77
N ALA A 499 -36.56 -3.78 -0.79
CA ALA A 499 -37.22 -2.49 -1.03
C ALA A 499 -36.34 -1.51 -1.82
N GLU A 500 -35.06 -1.41 -1.48
CA GLU A 500 -34.09 -0.57 -2.20
C GLU A 500 -33.85 -1.11 -3.61
N ALA A 501 -33.76 -2.43 -3.75
CA ALA A 501 -33.64 -3.09 -5.05
C ALA A 501 -34.89 -2.85 -5.92
N GLN A 502 -36.09 -2.87 -5.35
CA GLN A 502 -37.33 -2.60 -6.09
C GLN A 502 -37.34 -1.18 -6.65
N ALA A 503 -37.06 -0.18 -5.81
CA ALA A 503 -37.01 1.23 -6.23
C ALA A 503 -35.95 1.46 -7.32
N CYS A 504 -34.77 0.85 -7.17
CA CYS A 504 -33.71 0.93 -8.16
C CYS A 504 -34.05 0.23 -9.48
N TRP A 505 -34.76 -0.90 -9.42
CA TRP A 505 -35.23 -1.61 -10.59
C TRP A 505 -36.31 -0.84 -11.36
N ASP A 506 -37.26 -0.22 -10.66
CA ASP A 506 -38.32 0.57 -11.28
C ASP A 506 -37.73 1.77 -12.03
N ALA A 507 -36.74 2.45 -11.44
CA ALA A 507 -36.01 3.53 -12.07
C ALA A 507 -35.19 3.09 -13.31
N VAL A 508 -34.53 1.94 -13.23
CA VAL A 508 -33.72 1.38 -14.33
C VAL A 508 -34.61 0.92 -15.49
N SER A 509 -35.67 0.17 -15.19
CA SER A 509 -36.58 -0.37 -16.20
C SER A 509 -37.35 0.73 -16.93
N ALA A 510 -37.81 1.77 -16.22
CA ALA A 510 -38.47 2.93 -16.82
C ALA A 510 -37.54 3.69 -17.78
N ARG A 511 -36.27 3.88 -17.39
CA ARG A 511 -35.27 4.56 -18.22
C ARG A 511 -34.92 3.75 -19.47
N LEU A 512 -34.71 2.45 -19.34
CA LEU A 512 -34.39 1.58 -20.47
C LEU A 512 -35.57 1.54 -21.46
N LYS A 513 -36.81 1.39 -20.97
CA LYS A 513 -38.03 1.47 -21.82
C LYS A 513 -38.11 2.78 -22.60
N ASN A 514 -37.82 3.91 -21.94
CA ASN A 514 -37.79 5.21 -22.59
C ASN A 514 -36.73 5.28 -23.70
N LEU A 515 -35.52 4.78 -23.44
CA LEU A 515 -34.48 4.69 -24.48
C LEU A 515 -34.88 3.79 -25.65
N THR A 516 -35.58 2.68 -25.41
CA THR A 516 -36.15 1.84 -26.46
C THR A 516 -37.15 2.60 -27.33
N THR A 517 -38.03 3.41 -26.71
CA THR A 517 -39.02 4.23 -27.47
C THR A 517 -38.37 5.31 -28.33
N VAL A 518 -37.15 5.74 -27.97
CA VAL A 518 -36.36 6.73 -28.73
C VAL A 518 -35.42 6.06 -29.74
N GLY A 519 -35.50 4.73 -29.90
CA GLY A 519 -34.78 3.97 -30.94
C GLY A 519 -33.40 3.45 -30.53
N PHE A 520 -33.08 3.40 -29.23
CA PHE A 520 -31.84 2.78 -28.74
C PHE A 520 -32.07 1.31 -28.39
N ASP A 521 -31.14 0.44 -28.79
CA ASP A 521 -31.14 -0.95 -28.35
C ASP A 521 -30.75 -1.05 -26.86
N THR A 522 -31.64 -1.64 -26.06
CA THR A 522 -31.50 -1.83 -24.61
C THR A 522 -31.78 -3.27 -24.18
N THR A 523 -31.84 -4.21 -25.12
CA THR A 523 -32.30 -5.58 -24.88
C THR A 523 -31.39 -6.31 -23.89
N ASP A 524 -30.08 -6.21 -24.09
CA ASP A 524 -29.08 -6.83 -23.24
C ASP A 524 -29.04 -6.20 -21.84
N GLU A 525 -29.17 -4.87 -21.75
CA GLU A 525 -29.21 -4.18 -20.46
C GLU A 525 -30.48 -4.52 -19.68
N MET A 526 -31.63 -4.61 -20.34
CA MET A 526 -32.88 -4.98 -19.69
C MET A 526 -32.78 -6.38 -19.07
N ALA A 527 -32.35 -7.38 -19.86
CA ALA A 527 -32.21 -8.75 -19.37
C ALA A 527 -31.20 -8.86 -18.21
N ARG A 528 -30.07 -8.16 -18.31
CA ARG A 528 -29.02 -8.17 -17.29
C ARG A 528 -29.52 -7.61 -15.96
N TYR A 529 -30.15 -6.44 -15.96
CA TYR A 529 -30.56 -5.80 -14.71
C TYR A 529 -31.84 -6.41 -14.12
N GLN A 530 -32.67 -7.03 -14.96
CA GLN A 530 -33.81 -7.83 -14.50
C GLN A 530 -33.35 -9.04 -13.69
N SER A 531 -32.35 -9.77 -14.19
CA SER A 531 -31.80 -10.94 -13.47
C SER A 531 -31.20 -10.56 -12.11
N LEU A 532 -30.53 -9.40 -12.04
CA LEU A 532 -29.97 -8.85 -10.81
C LEU A 532 -31.06 -8.44 -9.82
N ALA A 533 -32.12 -7.78 -10.31
CA ALA A 533 -33.26 -7.39 -9.48
C ALA A 533 -33.95 -8.61 -8.86
N ILE A 534 -34.22 -9.66 -9.66
CA ILE A 534 -34.79 -10.93 -9.16
C ILE A 534 -33.89 -11.53 -8.07
N ALA A 535 -32.57 -11.51 -8.26
CA ALA A 535 -31.62 -12.01 -7.26
C ALA A 535 -31.63 -11.22 -5.93
N ARG A 536 -32.21 -10.01 -5.90
CA ARG A 536 -32.43 -9.20 -4.68
C ARG A 536 -33.85 -9.31 -4.10
N GLY A 537 -34.69 -10.17 -4.65
CA GLY A 537 -36.07 -10.34 -4.18
C GLY A 537 -37.05 -9.30 -4.71
N VAL A 538 -36.74 -8.64 -5.84
CA VAL A 538 -37.67 -7.74 -6.54
C VAL A 538 -38.81 -8.53 -7.16
N THR A 539 -40.05 -8.13 -6.89
CA THR A 539 -41.23 -8.66 -7.57
C THR A 539 -41.43 -7.91 -8.88
N LEU A 540 -41.29 -8.61 -10.00
CA LEU A 540 -41.58 -8.04 -11.31
C LEU A 540 -43.09 -7.99 -11.51
N SER A 541 -43.67 -6.79 -11.51
CA SER A 541 -45.03 -6.59 -12.01
C SER A 541 -45.05 -6.90 -13.51
N ILE A 542 -45.88 -7.86 -13.90
CA ILE A 542 -46.15 -8.24 -15.31
C ILE A 542 -46.78 -7.07 -16.05
#